data_AF-A0AA42T920-F1
#
_entry.id   AF-A0AA42T920-F1
#
_cell.length_a   1.000
_cell.length_b   1.000
_cell.length_c   1.000
_cell.angle_alpha   90.00
_cell.angle_beta   90.00
_cell.angle_gamma   90.00
#
_symmetry.space_group_name_H-M   'P 1'
#
loop_
_entity.id
_entity.type
_entity.pdbx_description
1 polymer ?
#
loop_
_entity_poly.entity_id
_entity_poly.type
_entity_poly.pdbx_seq_one_letter_code
_entity_poly.pdbx_strand_id
1 'polypeptide(L)'
;MVMNNEIFQDLQSKYGLQYSDKNFSGEGFVEECAVIRGKLNGRFYLGAYSQIDFSAICNNAYIGRFTIIERNCYIGRKKYRSALSNHPFIYGDTINNNFKDSYYSLIKTNRFFYEKDKISFIGSDVVVGQNSVITEGVVIGDGAIIYPNSYVDEDVPPYSIVAGSPATIIGFRFEEDIIEQLLIKKWWKYDFSQIIKNFKGIINYINNNELIEKVISEDLKNLSKNKFYLNTIRGDYCLNKINTCVVGPSHIQIWHKKWLESKLDVDDFYLLPIPAMSLMSNQSENLIKWWVDWFDNVILFVPDFRIGNVTTFSNIHDGRFIEPESISNENDIESFRIGLNRLDQYQLLKKVKFIFWCLYGRESLNKLDNKFINGNGAYSHPIWNYTDLVKRYQSVTIDVSTDFLNIEKFIVDKSIHPTDECYRKLNTIISSYVSRDI
;
A
#
# COMPACT_ATOMS: atom_id res chain seq x y z
N MET A 1 15.22 25.70 -0.40
CA MET A 1 13.75 25.56 -0.38
C MET A 1 13.01 26.43 -1.42
N VAL A 2 13.70 27.31 -2.19
CA VAL A 2 13.03 28.19 -3.18
C VAL A 2 12.83 27.52 -4.55
N MET A 3 13.72 26.61 -4.99
CA MET A 3 13.64 25.94 -6.31
C MET A 3 12.42 25.01 -6.51
N ASN A 4 11.81 24.51 -5.43
CA ASN A 4 10.74 23.50 -5.51
C ASN A 4 9.38 24.10 -5.90
N ASN A 5 9.20 25.41 -5.74
CA ASN A 5 7.92 26.07 -5.98
C ASN A 5 7.70 26.37 -7.48
N GLU A 6 8.77 26.63 -8.24
CA GLU A 6 8.69 26.92 -9.68
C GLU A 6 8.25 25.70 -10.49
N ILE A 7 8.81 24.52 -10.22
CA ILE A 7 8.42 23.26 -10.90
C ILE A 7 6.95 22.95 -10.63
N PHE A 8 6.51 23.12 -9.39
CA PHE A 8 5.11 22.89 -9.02
C PHE A 8 4.17 23.86 -9.73
N GLN A 9 4.54 25.16 -9.78
CA GLN A 9 3.78 26.18 -10.48
C GLN A 9 3.73 25.95 -12.00
N ASP A 10 4.80 25.45 -12.60
CA ASP A 10 4.82 25.07 -14.02
C ASP A 10 3.84 23.92 -14.29
N LEU A 11 3.88 22.85 -13.48
CA LEU A 11 2.91 21.76 -13.58
C LEU A 11 1.47 22.25 -13.36
N GLN A 12 1.27 23.14 -12.39
CA GLN A 12 -0.03 23.72 -12.11
C GLN A 12 -0.57 24.52 -13.30
N SER A 13 0.26 25.37 -13.89
CA SER A 13 -0.08 26.17 -15.07
C SER A 13 -0.36 25.29 -16.28
N LYS A 14 0.50 24.31 -16.54
CA LYS A 14 0.44 23.42 -17.71
C LYS A 14 -0.76 22.47 -17.68
N TYR A 15 -1.13 21.96 -16.51
CA TYR A 15 -2.17 20.93 -16.37
C TYR A 15 -3.42 21.42 -15.62
N GLY A 16 -3.48 22.70 -15.25
CA GLY A 16 -4.63 23.29 -14.57
C GLY A 16 -4.90 22.70 -13.18
N LEU A 17 -3.85 22.36 -12.43
CA LEU A 17 -3.97 21.69 -11.13
C LEU A 17 -4.64 22.63 -10.11
N GLN A 18 -5.67 22.14 -9.40
CA GLN A 18 -6.43 22.95 -8.45
C GLN A 18 -5.95 22.78 -7.00
N TYR A 19 -4.64 22.79 -6.80
CA TYR A 19 -3.99 22.58 -5.51
C TYR A 19 -2.55 23.12 -5.52
N SER A 20 -1.92 23.19 -4.35
CA SER A 20 -0.57 23.74 -4.14
C SER A 20 0.33 22.75 -3.39
N ASP A 21 1.63 22.99 -3.38
CA ASP A 21 2.62 22.25 -2.58
C ASP A 21 2.24 22.18 -1.09
N LYS A 22 1.63 23.25 -0.55
CA LYS A 22 1.16 23.32 0.84
C LYS A 22 0.10 22.27 1.18
N ASN A 23 -0.57 21.66 0.21
CA ASN A 23 -1.57 20.65 0.47
C ASN A 23 -0.96 19.29 0.86
N PHE A 24 0.35 19.11 0.70
CA PHE A 24 1.01 17.81 0.86
C PHE A 24 2.06 17.80 1.96
N SER A 25 2.24 16.63 2.58
CA SER A 25 3.40 16.30 3.40
C SER A 25 3.70 14.82 3.30
N GLY A 26 4.76 14.43 2.59
CA GLY A 26 5.16 13.04 2.39
C GLY A 26 5.34 12.71 0.92
N GLU A 27 4.86 11.53 0.50
CA GLU A 27 5.09 10.99 -0.84
C GLU A 27 3.83 10.32 -1.40
N GLY A 28 3.59 10.48 -2.70
CA GLY A 28 2.41 9.89 -3.30
C GLY A 28 2.13 10.30 -4.73
N PHE A 29 0.93 9.97 -5.16
CA PHE A 29 0.46 10.20 -6.52
C PHE A 29 -0.86 10.97 -6.53
N VAL A 30 -1.02 11.82 -7.53
CA VAL A 30 -2.29 12.52 -7.81
C VAL A 30 -2.55 12.46 -9.30
N GLU A 31 -3.74 12.06 -9.71
CA GLU A 31 -4.17 12.17 -11.10
C GLU A 31 -4.59 13.59 -11.46
N GLU A 32 -4.48 13.95 -12.74
CA GLU A 32 -5.01 15.21 -13.24
C GLU A 32 -6.52 15.35 -12.98
N CYS A 33 -7.01 16.60 -12.99
CA CYS A 33 -8.39 16.95 -12.67
C CYS A 33 -8.83 16.69 -11.22
N ALA A 34 -7.95 16.24 -10.32
CA ALA A 34 -8.24 16.21 -8.89
C ALA A 34 -8.23 17.63 -8.29
N VAL A 35 -9.04 17.85 -7.25
CA VAL A 35 -9.15 19.13 -6.54
C VAL A 35 -8.80 18.94 -5.07
N ILE A 36 -7.80 19.68 -4.56
CA ILE A 36 -7.34 19.52 -3.18
C ILE A 36 -7.29 20.87 -2.48
N ARG A 37 -8.21 21.06 -1.52
CA ARG A 37 -8.29 22.20 -0.62
C ARG A 37 -7.88 21.83 0.82
N GLY A 38 -7.97 20.56 1.18
CA GLY A 38 -7.51 19.99 2.45
C GLY A 38 -6.03 19.59 2.46
N LYS A 39 -5.70 18.55 3.24
CA LYS A 39 -4.33 18.02 3.43
C LYS A 39 -4.24 16.54 3.08
N LEU A 40 -3.17 16.17 2.39
CA LEU A 40 -2.73 14.79 2.18
C LEU A 40 -1.37 14.59 2.84
N ASN A 41 -1.28 13.70 3.83
CA ASN A 41 -0.06 13.48 4.61
C ASN A 41 0.38 12.02 4.60
N GLY A 42 1.68 11.81 4.81
CA GLY A 42 2.32 10.51 4.78
C GLY A 42 2.33 9.96 3.37
N ARG A 43 1.72 8.79 3.18
CA ARG A 43 1.51 8.23 1.85
C ARG A 43 0.15 8.55 1.30
N PHE A 44 0.10 8.93 0.04
CA PHE A 44 -1.17 9.26 -0.57
C PHE A 44 -1.29 8.82 -2.02
N TYR A 45 -2.54 8.58 -2.40
CA TYR A 45 -2.97 8.47 -3.78
C TYR A 45 -4.30 9.22 -3.89
N LEU A 46 -4.48 10.04 -4.92
CA LEU A 46 -5.77 10.66 -5.22
C LEU A 46 -6.11 10.50 -6.70
N GLY A 47 -7.24 9.83 -6.96
CA GLY A 47 -7.75 9.61 -8.31
C GLY A 47 -8.35 10.85 -8.95
N ALA A 48 -8.45 10.82 -10.27
CA ALA A 48 -9.02 11.89 -11.08
C ALA A 48 -10.46 12.20 -10.66
N TYR A 49 -10.83 13.48 -10.79
CA TYR A 49 -12.17 14.01 -10.47
C TYR A 49 -12.58 13.89 -8.99
N SER A 50 -11.68 13.41 -8.13
CA SER A 50 -11.89 13.39 -6.70
C SER A 50 -11.59 14.75 -6.08
N GLN A 51 -12.29 15.04 -4.98
CA GLN A 51 -12.21 16.32 -4.30
C GLN A 51 -11.94 16.13 -2.81
N ILE A 52 -11.01 16.91 -2.28
CA ILE A 52 -10.76 17.03 -0.83
C ILE A 52 -11.04 18.46 -0.42
N ASP A 53 -12.12 18.69 0.33
CA ASP A 53 -12.55 20.03 0.70
C ASP A 53 -11.77 20.62 1.88
N PHE A 54 -12.03 21.90 2.18
CA PHE A 54 -11.34 22.66 3.22
C PHE A 54 -11.32 21.94 4.57
N SER A 55 -10.17 22.03 5.25
CA SER A 55 -9.92 21.47 6.59
C SER A 55 -10.01 19.94 6.69
N ALA A 56 -10.28 19.22 5.60
CA ALA A 56 -10.14 17.77 5.59
C ALA A 56 -8.67 17.36 5.69
N ILE A 57 -8.39 16.33 6.49
CA ILE A 57 -7.05 15.77 6.69
C ILE A 57 -7.08 14.29 6.32
N CYS A 58 -6.28 13.91 5.33
CA CYS A 58 -6.14 12.54 4.88
C CYS A 58 -4.71 12.06 5.16
N ASN A 59 -4.52 11.27 6.20
CA ASN A 59 -3.21 10.69 6.54
C ASN A 59 -3.14 9.25 6.02
N ASN A 60 -2.08 8.90 5.29
CA ASN A 60 -1.86 7.54 4.82
C ASN A 60 -3.12 7.01 4.11
N ALA A 61 -3.55 7.69 3.04
CA ALA A 61 -4.84 7.46 2.43
C ALA A 61 -4.73 7.33 0.91
N TYR A 62 -5.29 6.24 0.39
CA TYR A 62 -5.41 5.99 -1.04
C TYR A 62 -6.86 6.15 -1.44
N ILE A 63 -7.14 7.15 -2.26
CA ILE A 63 -8.49 7.62 -2.58
C ILE A 63 -8.74 7.43 -4.07
N GLY A 64 -9.79 6.70 -4.42
CA GLY A 64 -10.19 6.38 -5.79
C GLY A 64 -10.64 7.60 -6.60
N ARG A 65 -11.10 7.36 -7.82
CA ARG A 65 -11.62 8.40 -8.73
C ARG A 65 -13.05 8.82 -8.35
N PHE A 66 -13.44 10.04 -8.71
CA PHE A 66 -14.81 10.56 -8.47
C PHE A 66 -15.25 10.56 -7.00
N THR A 67 -14.31 10.53 -6.06
CA THR A 67 -14.57 10.47 -4.62
C THR A 67 -14.59 11.86 -4.00
N ILE A 68 -15.54 12.12 -3.11
CA ILE A 68 -15.73 13.39 -2.44
C ILE A 68 -15.41 13.23 -0.95
N ILE A 69 -14.43 13.98 -0.47
CA ILE A 69 -14.12 14.13 0.94
C ILE A 69 -14.54 15.53 1.38
N GLU A 70 -15.63 15.61 2.15
CA GLU A 70 -16.20 16.88 2.59
C GLU A 70 -15.37 17.54 3.71
N ARG A 71 -15.80 18.74 4.12
CA ARG A 71 -15.07 19.58 5.08
C ARG A 71 -14.86 18.88 6.41
N ASN A 72 -13.72 19.19 7.04
CA ASN A 72 -13.35 18.72 8.39
C ASN A 72 -13.33 17.19 8.56
N CYS A 73 -13.33 16.40 7.47
CA CYS A 73 -13.17 14.96 7.59
C CYS A 73 -11.75 14.61 8.04
N TYR A 74 -11.60 13.52 8.78
CA TYR A 74 -10.30 13.00 9.17
C TYR A 74 -10.16 11.54 8.75
N ILE A 75 -9.30 11.26 7.77
CA ILE A 75 -9.00 9.91 7.29
C ILE A 75 -7.64 9.47 7.82
N GLY A 76 -7.54 8.21 8.24
CA GLY A 76 -6.32 7.67 8.83
C GLY A 76 -6.14 8.07 10.29
N ARG A 77 -7.24 8.25 11.04
CA ARG A 77 -7.15 8.55 12.47
C ARG A 77 -6.64 7.32 13.23
N LYS A 78 -5.54 7.47 13.96
CA LYS A 78 -4.99 6.39 14.78
C LYS A 78 -6.01 5.85 15.78
N LYS A 79 -6.14 4.53 15.85
CA LYS A 79 -7.00 3.87 16.84
C LYS A 79 -6.31 3.84 18.20
N TYR A 80 -7.09 4.03 19.26
CA TYR A 80 -6.63 3.70 20.61
C TYR A 80 -6.67 2.19 20.78
N ARG A 81 -5.67 1.65 21.49
CA ARG A 81 -5.57 0.22 21.76
C ARG A 81 -5.56 0.00 23.27
N SER A 82 -6.14 -1.10 23.72
CA SER A 82 -6.00 -1.51 25.11
C SER A 82 -4.54 -1.87 25.37
N ALA A 83 -3.91 -1.10 26.25
CA ALA A 83 -2.52 -1.26 26.62
C ALA A 83 -2.34 -0.78 28.06
N LEU A 84 -1.17 -1.03 28.64
CA LEU A 84 -0.84 -0.61 30.01
C LEU A 84 -1.11 0.89 30.27
N SER A 85 -0.91 1.74 29.25
CA SER A 85 -1.08 3.18 29.35
C SER A 85 -1.62 3.75 28.03
N ASN A 86 -2.47 4.77 28.11
CA ASN A 86 -2.89 5.54 26.93
C ASN A 86 -1.83 6.57 26.51
N HIS A 87 -0.74 6.74 27.27
CA HIS A 87 0.31 7.70 26.97
C HIS A 87 1.19 7.23 25.79
N PRO A 88 1.63 8.12 24.90
CA PRO A 88 2.53 7.80 23.79
C PRO A 88 3.83 7.06 24.10
N PHE A 89 4.26 6.96 25.38
CA PHE A 89 5.55 6.36 25.74
C PHE A 89 5.59 4.85 25.47
N ILE A 90 4.41 4.20 25.44
CA ILE A 90 4.27 2.77 25.11
C ILE A 90 4.32 2.51 23.60
N TYR A 91 4.30 3.56 22.78
CA TYR A 91 4.31 3.50 21.32
C TYR A 91 5.61 4.10 20.77
N GLY A 92 6.76 3.83 21.38
CA GLY A 92 8.06 4.02 20.73
C GLY A 92 8.54 5.46 20.49
N ASP A 93 9.77 5.56 19.96
CA ASP A 93 10.54 6.79 19.78
C ASP A 93 9.93 7.87 18.87
N THR A 94 8.98 7.50 18.00
CA THR A 94 8.52 8.42 16.95
C THR A 94 7.33 9.33 17.33
N ILE A 95 6.72 9.18 18.52
CA ILE A 95 5.47 9.93 18.81
C ILE A 95 5.70 11.17 19.68
N ASN A 96 6.77 11.29 20.46
CA ASN A 96 7.14 12.55 21.12
C ASN A 96 8.48 12.45 21.86
N ASN A 97 9.45 13.31 21.51
CA ASN A 97 10.64 13.59 22.32
C ASN A 97 10.45 14.83 23.21
N ASN A 98 9.20 15.16 23.53
CA ASN A 98 8.84 16.33 24.34
C ASN A 98 9.30 16.17 25.80
N PHE A 99 9.43 14.93 26.27
CA PHE A 99 9.92 14.59 27.60
C PHE A 99 11.29 13.92 27.48
N LYS A 100 12.28 14.44 28.22
CA LYS A 100 13.69 14.03 28.12
C LYS A 100 14.33 13.76 29.48
N ASP A 101 13.55 13.77 30.56
CA ASP A 101 14.07 13.46 31.89
C ASP A 101 14.49 11.98 31.99
N SER A 102 15.31 11.69 33.00
CA SER A 102 15.87 10.35 33.20
C SER A 102 14.79 9.30 33.46
N TYR A 103 13.71 9.66 34.16
CA TYR A 103 12.62 8.75 34.44
C TYR A 103 11.83 8.40 33.16
N TYR A 104 11.43 9.39 32.36
CA TYR A 104 10.73 9.14 31.10
C TYR A 104 11.56 8.28 30.14
N SER A 105 12.88 8.50 30.10
CA SER A 105 13.81 7.73 29.28
C SER A 105 13.90 6.26 29.69
N LEU A 106 13.63 5.92 30.96
CA LEU A 106 13.63 4.53 31.45
C LEU A 106 12.32 3.78 31.12
N ILE A 107 11.18 4.48 31.09
CA ILE A 107 9.86 3.84 30.88
C ILE A 107 9.42 3.81 29.41
N LYS A 108 10.03 4.62 28.55
CA LYS A 108 9.74 4.66 27.13
C LYS A 108 10.22 3.37 26.47
N THR A 109 9.34 2.70 25.71
CA THR A 109 9.75 1.54 24.90
C THR A 109 10.44 2.01 23.61
N ASN A 110 11.38 1.21 23.11
CA ASN A 110 11.99 1.41 21.78
C ASN A 110 11.28 0.59 20.68
N ARG A 111 10.31 -0.27 21.04
CA ARG A 111 9.67 -1.22 20.12
C ARG A 111 8.18 -0.96 19.94
N PHE A 112 7.69 -1.24 18.73
CA PHE A 112 6.28 -1.18 18.33
C PHE A 112 5.75 -2.57 18.01
N PHE A 113 4.74 -3.06 18.70
CA PHE A 113 4.28 -4.45 18.51
C PHE A 113 3.30 -4.65 17.34
N TYR A 114 2.67 -3.57 16.87
CA TYR A 114 1.59 -3.62 15.87
C TYR A 114 1.91 -2.79 14.64
N GLU A 115 1.21 -3.05 13.54
CA GLU A 115 1.37 -2.28 12.32
C GLU A 115 1.10 -0.78 12.55
N LYS A 116 2.02 0.04 12.05
CA LYS A 116 2.05 1.51 12.14
C LYS A 116 1.86 2.06 10.73
N ASP A 117 1.31 3.26 10.64
CA ASP A 117 1.19 4.00 9.38
C ASP A 117 0.34 3.21 8.36
N LYS A 118 -0.71 2.55 8.86
CA LYS A 118 -1.68 1.80 8.05
C LYS A 118 -2.30 2.71 7.00
N ILE A 119 -2.53 2.15 5.82
CA ILE A 119 -3.13 2.89 4.71
C ILE A 119 -4.65 2.69 4.76
N SER A 120 -5.40 3.78 4.76
CA SER A 120 -6.86 3.72 4.58
C SER A 120 -7.16 3.74 3.09
N PHE A 121 -7.97 2.80 2.63
CA PHE A 121 -8.33 2.66 1.21
C PHE A 121 -9.74 3.16 1.02
N ILE A 122 -9.90 4.27 0.32
CA ILE A 122 -11.19 4.83 -0.03
C ILE A 122 -11.41 4.52 -1.51
N GLY A 123 -12.46 3.77 -1.80
CA GLY A 123 -12.84 3.40 -3.16
C GLY A 123 -13.16 4.62 -4.04
N SER A 124 -13.57 4.31 -5.27
CA SER A 124 -14.04 5.28 -6.25
C SER A 124 -15.54 5.55 -6.06
N ASP A 125 -16.02 6.72 -6.47
CA ASP A 125 -17.43 7.14 -6.29
C ASP A 125 -17.90 7.13 -4.82
N VAL A 126 -16.98 7.35 -3.88
CA VAL A 126 -17.30 7.39 -2.45
C VAL A 126 -17.65 8.82 -2.03
N VAL A 127 -18.60 8.97 -1.12
CA VAL A 127 -18.86 10.23 -0.41
C VAL A 127 -18.50 10.06 1.07
N VAL A 128 -17.56 10.87 1.56
CA VAL A 128 -17.27 10.99 2.98
C VAL A 128 -17.83 12.31 3.48
N GLY A 129 -18.99 12.23 4.14
CA GLY A 129 -19.76 13.37 4.62
C GLY A 129 -19.06 14.15 5.73
N GLN A 130 -19.38 15.44 5.82
CA GLN A 130 -18.74 16.44 6.67
C GLN A 130 -18.49 15.95 8.11
N ASN A 131 -17.32 16.32 8.67
CA ASN A 131 -16.90 15.98 10.04
C ASN A 131 -16.78 14.47 10.34
N SER A 132 -16.82 13.59 9.33
CA SER A 132 -16.63 12.16 9.57
C SER A 132 -15.18 11.82 9.88
N VAL A 133 -14.98 10.80 10.71
CA VAL A 133 -13.67 10.27 11.09
C VAL A 133 -13.56 8.83 10.62
N ILE A 134 -12.59 8.57 9.75
CA ILE A 134 -12.22 7.23 9.29
C ILE A 134 -10.91 6.85 9.96
N THR A 135 -10.92 5.74 10.69
CA THR A 135 -9.72 5.28 11.39
C THR A 135 -8.68 4.66 10.46
N GLU A 136 -7.43 4.58 10.92
CA GLU A 136 -6.32 4.03 10.13
C GLU A 136 -6.55 2.57 9.71
N GLY A 137 -6.25 2.28 8.44
CA GLY A 137 -6.31 0.92 7.89
C GLY A 137 -7.67 0.48 7.38
N VAL A 138 -8.72 1.28 7.58
CA VAL A 138 -10.09 0.97 7.10
C VAL A 138 -10.15 0.99 5.58
N VAL A 139 -10.89 0.03 5.02
CA VAL A 139 -11.29 -0.04 3.62
C VAL A 139 -12.73 0.42 3.47
N ILE A 140 -12.95 1.43 2.63
CA ILE A 140 -14.28 1.88 2.20
C ILE A 140 -14.46 1.43 0.76
N GLY A 141 -15.44 0.55 0.52
CA GLY A 141 -15.74 0.00 -0.80
C GLY A 141 -16.22 1.07 -1.78
N ASP A 142 -16.06 0.78 -3.07
CA ASP A 142 -16.49 1.67 -4.15
C ASP A 142 -17.97 2.02 -4.03
N GLY A 143 -18.34 3.26 -4.32
CA GLY A 143 -19.73 3.72 -4.28
C GLY A 143 -20.31 3.91 -2.87
N ALA A 144 -19.58 3.66 -1.79
CA ALA A 144 -20.13 3.82 -0.45
C ALA A 144 -20.45 5.29 -0.09
N ILE A 145 -21.44 5.48 0.78
CA ILE A 145 -21.81 6.79 1.34
C ILE A 145 -21.63 6.76 2.85
N ILE A 146 -20.75 7.62 3.35
CA ILE A 146 -20.57 7.87 4.78
C ILE A 146 -21.32 9.15 5.12
N TYR A 147 -22.42 9.08 5.87
CA TYR A 147 -23.14 10.28 6.28
C TYR A 147 -22.31 11.16 7.23
N PRO A 148 -22.57 12.48 7.28
CA PRO A 148 -21.85 13.41 8.14
C PRO A 148 -21.80 12.99 9.62
N ASN A 149 -20.73 13.40 10.31
CA ASN A 149 -20.46 13.12 11.73
C ASN A 149 -20.36 11.62 12.08
N SER A 150 -19.99 10.77 11.13
CA SER A 150 -19.82 9.33 11.39
C SER A 150 -18.41 8.98 11.88
N TYR A 151 -18.30 8.01 12.79
CA TYR A 151 -17.03 7.41 13.22
C TYR A 151 -16.90 6.00 12.63
N VAL A 152 -16.07 5.86 11.62
CA VAL A 152 -15.88 4.59 10.89
C VAL A 152 -14.60 3.92 11.37
N ASP A 153 -14.78 2.84 12.13
CA ASP A 153 -13.71 2.00 12.66
C ASP A 153 -13.68 0.58 12.11
N GLU A 154 -14.56 0.23 11.19
CA GLU A 154 -14.55 -1.05 10.48
C GLU A 154 -14.66 -0.85 8.97
N ASP A 155 -14.30 -1.88 8.20
CA ASP A 155 -14.40 -1.85 6.74
C ASP A 155 -15.86 -1.70 6.30
N VAL A 156 -16.09 -0.87 5.28
CA VAL A 156 -17.41 -0.53 4.76
C VAL A 156 -17.60 -1.21 3.40
N PRO A 157 -18.61 -2.08 3.21
CA PRO A 157 -18.85 -2.73 1.94
C PRO A 157 -19.15 -1.74 0.79
N PRO A 158 -18.87 -2.11 -0.47
CA PRO A 158 -19.21 -1.27 -1.61
C PRO A 158 -20.70 -0.92 -1.66
N TYR A 159 -21.01 0.28 -2.16
CA TYR A 159 -22.37 0.82 -2.32
C TYR A 159 -23.24 0.87 -1.04
N SER A 160 -22.67 0.56 0.12
CA SER A 160 -23.36 0.68 1.39
C SER A 160 -23.48 2.14 1.81
N ILE A 161 -24.49 2.42 2.61
CA ILE A 161 -24.75 3.69 3.25
C ILE A 161 -24.55 3.48 4.74
N VAL A 162 -23.65 4.24 5.36
CA VAL A 162 -23.36 4.12 6.79
C VAL A 162 -23.56 5.44 7.52
N ALA A 163 -23.97 5.34 8.79
CA ALA A 163 -24.10 6.48 9.68
C ALA A 163 -23.84 6.07 11.15
N GLY A 164 -23.44 7.03 11.98
CA GLY A 164 -23.36 6.89 13.43
C GLY A 164 -21.94 6.85 14.00
N SER A 165 -21.85 6.68 15.31
CA SER A 165 -20.58 6.58 16.04
C SER A 165 -20.72 5.51 17.15
N PRO A 166 -20.26 4.26 16.92
CA PRO A 166 -19.64 3.77 15.69
C PRO A 166 -20.62 3.74 14.49
N ALA A 167 -20.09 3.87 13.28
CA ALA A 167 -20.87 3.85 12.07
C ALA A 167 -21.40 2.45 11.79
N THR A 168 -22.67 2.36 11.40
CA THR A 168 -23.32 1.10 11.04
C THR A 168 -23.94 1.22 9.65
N ILE A 169 -24.07 0.08 8.95
CA ILE A 169 -24.77 0.03 7.65
C ILE A 169 -26.26 0.27 7.90
N ILE A 170 -26.80 1.31 7.27
CA ILE A 170 -28.21 1.69 7.34
C ILE A 170 -28.96 1.40 6.03
N GLY A 171 -28.25 0.99 4.98
CA GLY A 171 -28.83 0.58 3.71
C GLY A 171 -27.78 0.43 2.61
N PHE A 172 -28.25 0.17 1.40
CA PHE A 172 -27.44 0.14 0.18
C PHE A 172 -28.05 1.09 -0.85
N ARG A 173 -27.21 1.65 -1.72
CA ARG A 173 -27.66 2.56 -2.79
C ARG A 173 -28.53 1.88 -3.84
N PHE A 174 -28.29 0.58 -4.08
CA PHE A 174 -28.93 -0.22 -5.12
C PHE A 174 -29.20 -1.64 -4.61
N GLU A 175 -29.98 -2.40 -5.39
CA GLU A 175 -30.13 -3.85 -5.22
C GLU A 175 -28.81 -4.58 -5.50
N GLU A 176 -28.65 -5.77 -4.92
CA GLU A 176 -27.41 -6.55 -4.94
C GLU A 176 -26.93 -6.88 -6.36
N ASP A 177 -27.84 -7.23 -7.28
CA ASP A 177 -27.54 -7.55 -8.67
C ASP A 177 -26.95 -6.36 -9.45
N ILE A 178 -27.46 -5.16 -9.18
CA ILE A 178 -26.93 -3.92 -9.76
C ILE A 178 -25.54 -3.62 -9.18
N ILE A 179 -25.36 -3.81 -7.87
CA ILE A 179 -24.07 -3.60 -7.20
C ILE A 179 -23.00 -4.52 -7.82
N GLU A 180 -23.29 -5.81 -7.97
CA GLU A 180 -22.37 -6.77 -8.58
C GLU A 180 -21.98 -6.36 -10.00
N GLN A 181 -22.95 -5.98 -10.83
CA GLN A 181 -22.71 -5.54 -12.21
C GLN A 181 -21.86 -4.27 -12.27
N LEU A 182 -22.11 -3.30 -11.38
CA LEU A 182 -21.31 -2.08 -11.30
C LEU A 182 -19.89 -2.34 -10.80
N LEU A 183 -19.69 -3.27 -9.86
CA LEU A 183 -18.36 -3.66 -9.37
C LEU A 183 -17.55 -4.44 -10.42
N ILE A 184 -18.22 -5.16 -11.30
CA ILE A 184 -17.61 -5.75 -12.49
C ILE A 184 -17.25 -4.65 -13.49
N LYS A 185 -18.20 -3.73 -13.76
CA LYS A 185 -18.01 -2.68 -14.75
C LYS A 185 -16.94 -1.66 -14.37
N LYS A 186 -16.81 -1.32 -13.10
CA LYS A 186 -15.88 -0.30 -12.58
C LYS A 186 -15.89 0.97 -13.44
N TRP A 187 -17.08 1.54 -13.64
CA TRP A 187 -17.32 2.59 -14.63
C TRP A 187 -16.35 3.79 -14.53
N TRP A 188 -15.85 4.10 -13.34
CA TRP A 188 -14.84 5.15 -13.08
C TRP A 188 -13.49 4.93 -13.78
N LYS A 189 -13.22 3.71 -14.28
CA LYS A 189 -12.06 3.40 -15.13
C LYS A 189 -12.28 3.76 -16.60
N TYR A 190 -13.49 4.15 -17.00
CA TYR A 190 -13.89 4.30 -18.40
C TYR A 190 -14.43 5.70 -18.73
N ASP A 191 -14.29 6.11 -19.99
CA ASP A 191 -14.83 7.35 -20.52
C ASP A 191 -16.31 7.17 -20.89
N PHE A 192 -17.18 7.41 -19.90
CA PHE A 192 -18.63 7.34 -20.10
C PHE A 192 -19.21 8.58 -20.79
N SER A 193 -18.39 9.56 -21.23
CA SER A 193 -18.90 10.76 -21.92
C SER A 193 -19.60 10.44 -23.23
N GLN A 194 -19.31 9.30 -23.85
CA GLN A 194 -19.97 8.83 -25.07
C GLN A 194 -21.45 8.51 -24.82
N ILE A 195 -21.78 7.86 -23.71
CA ILE A 195 -23.16 7.60 -23.29
C ILE A 195 -23.93 8.91 -23.12
N ILE A 196 -23.30 9.88 -22.46
CA ILE A 196 -23.90 11.19 -22.17
C ILE A 196 -24.15 11.98 -23.46
N LYS A 197 -23.19 12.00 -24.40
CA LYS A 197 -23.34 12.70 -25.70
C LYS A 197 -24.48 12.13 -26.54
N ASN A 198 -24.74 10.83 -26.43
CA ASN A 198 -25.79 10.14 -27.19
C ASN A 198 -27.16 10.21 -26.50
N PHE A 199 -27.23 10.71 -25.27
CA PHE A 199 -28.48 10.84 -24.53
C PHE A 199 -29.33 11.98 -25.12
N LYS A 200 -30.55 11.68 -25.54
CA LYS A 200 -31.49 12.69 -26.05
C LYS A 200 -32.27 13.29 -24.89
N GLY A 201 -32.23 14.62 -24.76
CA GLY A 201 -33.00 15.35 -23.75
C GLY A 201 -32.23 15.57 -22.45
N ILE A 202 -32.97 15.86 -21.37
CA ILE A 202 -32.39 16.10 -20.04
C ILE A 202 -32.06 14.75 -19.39
N ILE A 203 -30.81 14.59 -18.95
CA ILE A 203 -30.39 13.39 -18.22
C ILE A 203 -30.76 13.57 -16.74
N ASN A 204 -31.65 12.71 -16.25
CA ASN A 204 -31.84 12.55 -14.81
C ASN A 204 -30.72 11.63 -14.30
N TYR A 205 -29.86 12.11 -13.39
CA TYR A 205 -28.78 11.29 -12.81
C TYR A 205 -29.18 10.58 -11.52
N ILE A 206 -30.33 10.93 -10.94
CA ILE A 206 -30.75 10.42 -9.63
C ILE A 206 -31.56 9.14 -9.80
N ASN A 207 -32.58 9.17 -10.67
CA ASN A 207 -33.51 8.05 -10.87
C ASN A 207 -33.55 7.67 -12.35
N ASN A 208 -32.53 6.95 -12.81
CA ASN A 208 -32.40 6.62 -14.23
C ASN A 208 -31.76 5.25 -14.44
N ASN A 209 -32.59 4.21 -14.34
CA ASN A 209 -32.16 2.83 -14.53
C ASN A 209 -31.66 2.59 -15.97
N GLU A 210 -32.23 3.26 -16.97
CA GLU A 210 -31.75 3.16 -18.36
C GLU A 210 -30.29 3.62 -18.48
N LEU A 211 -29.91 4.70 -17.79
CA LEU A 211 -28.52 5.17 -17.77
C LEU A 211 -27.60 4.15 -17.09
N ILE A 212 -28.03 3.57 -15.97
CA ILE A 212 -27.26 2.54 -15.24
C ILE A 212 -27.05 1.32 -16.15
N GLU A 213 -28.11 0.83 -16.80
CA GLU A 213 -28.06 -0.29 -17.74
C GLU A 213 -27.12 -0.02 -18.91
N LYS A 214 -27.14 1.20 -19.48
CA LYS A 214 -26.20 1.61 -20.53
C LYS A 214 -24.77 1.63 -20.04
N VAL A 215 -24.52 2.17 -18.84
CA VAL A 215 -23.18 2.16 -18.23
C VAL A 215 -22.67 0.73 -18.04
N ILE A 216 -23.53 -0.18 -17.61
CA ILE A 216 -23.15 -1.59 -17.40
C ILE A 216 -22.88 -2.29 -18.74
N SER A 217 -23.76 -2.12 -19.73
CA SER A 217 -23.77 -2.93 -20.96
C SER A 217 -22.85 -2.42 -22.08
N GLU A 218 -22.64 -1.10 -22.20
CA GLU A 218 -21.86 -0.54 -23.30
C GLU A 218 -20.36 -0.79 -23.15
N ASP A 219 -19.68 -1.15 -24.24
CA ASP A 219 -18.22 -1.23 -24.24
C ASP A 219 -17.63 0.19 -24.32
N LEU A 220 -16.87 0.57 -23.29
CA LEU A 220 -16.37 1.92 -23.11
C LEU A 220 -14.85 1.93 -23.22
N LYS A 221 -14.31 3.02 -23.76
CA LYS A 221 -12.86 3.23 -23.79
C LYS A 221 -12.34 3.53 -22.40
N ASN A 222 -11.11 3.08 -22.10
CA ASN A 222 -10.44 3.41 -20.85
C ASN A 222 -10.27 4.93 -20.68
N LEU A 223 -10.54 5.42 -19.48
CA LEU A 223 -10.28 6.79 -19.08
C LEU A 223 -8.81 6.93 -18.67
N SER A 224 -8.00 7.44 -19.59
CA SER A 224 -6.60 7.75 -19.34
C SER A 224 -6.44 9.15 -18.75
N LYS A 225 -5.61 9.24 -17.70
CA LYS A 225 -5.33 10.47 -16.96
C LYS A 225 -3.85 10.54 -16.65
N ASN A 226 -3.28 11.73 -16.81
CA ASN A 226 -1.91 11.98 -16.37
C ASN A 226 -1.84 11.76 -14.86
N LYS A 227 -0.78 11.06 -14.42
CA LYS A 227 -0.45 10.86 -13.02
C LYS A 227 0.73 11.75 -12.67
N PHE A 228 0.70 12.41 -11.53
CA PHE A 228 1.81 13.18 -11.00
C PHE A 228 2.37 12.45 -9.80
N TYR A 229 3.70 12.37 -9.72
CA TYR A 229 4.40 11.93 -8.53
C TYR A 229 4.83 13.15 -7.72
N LEU A 230 4.58 13.10 -6.42
CA LEU A 230 4.89 14.16 -5.48
C LEU A 230 5.70 13.57 -4.33
N ASN A 231 6.86 14.16 -4.05
CA ASN A 231 7.67 13.82 -2.91
C ASN A 231 8.15 15.10 -2.21
N THR A 232 7.54 15.44 -1.08
CA THR A 232 7.88 16.67 -0.36
C THR A 232 9.21 16.57 0.39
N ILE A 233 9.76 15.36 0.58
CA ILE A 233 11.03 15.12 1.28
C ILE A 233 12.20 15.53 0.38
N ARG A 234 12.19 15.06 -0.87
CA ARG A 234 13.18 15.45 -1.89
C ARG A 234 12.84 16.77 -2.59
N GLY A 235 11.56 17.14 -2.59
CA GLY A 235 11.06 18.28 -3.37
C GLY A 235 10.79 17.94 -4.82
N ASP A 236 10.61 16.65 -5.12
CA ASP A 236 10.41 16.16 -6.48
C ASP A 236 8.93 16.23 -6.83
N TYR A 237 8.61 16.94 -7.91
CA TYR A 237 7.28 17.03 -8.48
C TYR A 237 7.39 16.81 -9.98
N CYS A 238 6.81 15.74 -10.48
CA CYS A 238 6.94 15.41 -11.89
C CYS A 238 5.71 14.67 -12.42
N LEU A 239 5.53 14.75 -13.74
CA LEU A 239 4.66 13.81 -14.43
C LEU A 239 5.24 12.41 -14.24
N ASN A 240 4.42 11.50 -13.71
CA ASN A 240 4.79 10.11 -13.55
C ASN A 240 4.90 9.45 -14.94
N LYS A 241 6.10 8.94 -15.24
CA LYS A 241 6.42 8.15 -16.44
C LYS A 241 6.78 6.70 -16.11
N ILE A 242 6.80 6.36 -14.83
CA ILE A 242 7.23 5.08 -14.28
C ILE A 242 5.97 4.24 -13.99
N ASN A 243 5.93 3.05 -14.59
CA ASN A 243 4.82 2.11 -14.42
C ASN A 243 5.19 0.87 -13.60
N THR A 244 6.37 0.87 -12.98
CA THR A 244 6.83 -0.20 -12.10
C THR A 244 6.94 0.30 -10.67
N CYS A 245 6.46 -0.49 -9.72
CA CYS A 245 6.76 -0.28 -8.30
C CYS A 245 7.41 -1.53 -7.69
N VAL A 246 8.29 -1.29 -6.73
CA VAL A 246 8.95 -2.31 -5.91
C VAL A 246 8.48 -2.11 -4.48
N VAL A 247 7.86 -3.16 -3.94
CA VAL A 247 7.31 -3.22 -2.60
C VAL A 247 8.02 -4.27 -1.79
N GLY A 248 8.17 -4.02 -0.50
CA GLY A 248 8.61 -5.07 0.40
C GLY A 248 8.83 -4.57 1.82
N PRO A 249 9.46 -5.42 2.66
CA PRO A 249 9.70 -5.16 4.08
C PRO A 249 10.78 -4.07 4.30
N SER A 250 11.43 -4.10 5.46
CA SER A 250 12.51 -3.16 5.85
C SER A 250 13.64 -3.04 4.81
N HIS A 251 13.90 -4.07 4.01
CA HIS A 251 14.87 -4.02 2.91
C HIS A 251 14.57 -2.90 1.91
N ILE A 252 13.30 -2.76 1.52
CA ILE A 252 12.86 -1.68 0.62
C ILE A 252 12.87 -0.35 1.37
N GLN A 253 12.61 -0.34 2.68
CA GLN A 253 12.62 0.89 3.48
C GLN A 253 14.03 1.49 3.55
N ILE A 254 15.04 0.66 3.77
CA ILE A 254 16.44 1.09 3.81
C ILE A 254 16.87 1.58 2.41
N TRP A 255 16.47 0.87 1.36
CA TRP A 255 16.73 1.29 -0.02
C TRP A 255 16.12 2.66 -0.32
N HIS A 256 14.85 2.82 0.00
CA HIS A 256 14.11 4.06 -0.19
C HIS A 256 14.73 5.20 0.61
N LYS A 257 15.16 4.97 1.86
CA LYS A 257 15.87 5.96 2.66
C LYS A 257 17.18 6.39 2.01
N LYS A 258 17.97 5.45 1.47
CA LYS A 258 19.21 5.78 0.74
C LYS A 258 18.92 6.60 -0.52
N TRP A 259 17.84 6.29 -1.22
CA TRP A 259 17.37 7.10 -2.34
C TRP A 259 16.94 8.50 -1.90
N LEU A 260 16.14 8.65 -0.84
CA LEU A 260 15.77 9.96 -0.29
C LEU A 260 16.99 10.81 0.10
N GLU A 261 18.05 10.17 0.59
CA GLU A 261 19.32 10.80 0.98
C GLU A 261 20.29 11.03 -0.19
N SER A 262 19.89 10.74 -1.44
CA SER A 262 20.72 10.81 -2.65
C SER A 262 22.02 9.99 -2.56
N LYS A 263 21.99 8.87 -1.83
CA LYS A 263 23.11 7.91 -1.73
C LYS A 263 23.04 6.81 -2.79
N LEU A 264 21.86 6.60 -3.37
CA LEU A 264 21.59 5.63 -4.43
C LEU A 264 20.52 6.22 -5.36
N ASP A 265 20.78 6.21 -6.66
CA ASP A 265 19.81 6.67 -7.66
C ASP A 265 18.87 5.53 -8.05
N VAL A 266 17.60 5.88 -8.28
CA VAL A 266 16.52 4.95 -8.65
C VAL A 266 15.57 5.72 -9.56
N ASP A 267 15.64 5.44 -10.87
CA ASP A 267 14.98 6.27 -11.88
C ASP A 267 13.88 5.52 -12.66
N ASP A 268 13.90 4.18 -12.67
CA ASP A 268 13.03 3.36 -13.53
C ASP A 268 11.85 2.73 -12.79
N PHE A 269 11.77 2.85 -11.47
CA PHE A 269 10.72 2.27 -10.64
C PHE A 269 10.55 3.04 -9.32
N TYR A 270 9.37 2.93 -8.72
CA TYR A 270 9.11 3.48 -7.39
C TYR A 270 9.41 2.49 -6.29
N LEU A 271 10.09 2.93 -5.23
CA LEU A 271 10.23 2.16 -3.99
C LEU A 271 9.08 2.50 -3.04
N LEU A 272 8.22 1.54 -2.75
CA LEU A 272 7.05 1.72 -1.88
C LEU A 272 7.18 0.80 -0.65
N PRO A 273 8.03 1.14 0.34
CA PRO A 273 8.34 0.23 1.43
C PRO A 273 7.21 0.03 2.41
N ILE A 274 6.92 -1.19 2.84
CA ILE A 274 6.01 -1.46 3.95
C ILE A 274 6.86 -1.95 5.12
N PRO A 275 7.20 -1.08 6.10
CA PRO A 275 7.95 -1.53 7.25
C PRO A 275 7.21 -2.66 7.96
N ALA A 276 7.93 -3.75 8.23
CA ALA A 276 7.35 -4.94 8.87
C ALA A 276 6.19 -5.59 8.08
N MET A 277 6.30 -5.58 6.74
CA MET A 277 5.38 -6.29 5.85
C MET A 277 5.23 -7.76 6.25
N SER A 278 3.99 -8.20 6.43
CA SER A 278 3.63 -9.60 6.72
C SER A 278 2.71 -10.13 5.63
N LEU A 279 2.94 -11.36 5.16
CA LEU A 279 1.99 -12.05 4.28
C LEU A 279 0.67 -12.41 4.97
N MET A 280 0.62 -12.33 6.30
CA MET A 280 -0.59 -12.54 7.10
C MET A 280 -1.41 -11.25 7.29
N SER A 281 -0.86 -10.08 6.92
CA SER A 281 -1.56 -8.79 7.08
C SER A 281 -2.54 -8.54 5.92
N ASN A 282 -3.76 -8.14 6.27
CA ASN A 282 -4.74 -7.63 5.30
C ASN A 282 -4.31 -6.29 4.71
N GLN A 283 -3.53 -5.47 5.43
CA GLN A 283 -3.01 -4.22 4.89
C GLN A 283 -2.07 -4.48 3.71
N SER A 284 -1.21 -5.50 3.83
CA SER A 284 -0.33 -5.92 2.73
C SER A 284 -1.13 -6.41 1.53
N GLU A 285 -2.25 -7.12 1.75
CA GLU A 285 -3.15 -7.55 0.67
C GLU A 285 -3.77 -6.37 -0.07
N ASN A 286 -4.40 -5.47 0.68
CA ASN A 286 -5.14 -4.33 0.13
C ASN A 286 -4.22 -3.41 -0.67
N LEU A 287 -3.00 -3.23 -0.19
CA LEU A 287 -1.99 -2.42 -0.85
C LEU A 287 -1.47 -3.07 -2.15
N ILE A 288 -1.24 -4.39 -2.19
CA ILE A 288 -0.88 -5.08 -3.44
C ILE A 288 -2.04 -5.00 -4.45
N LYS A 289 -3.28 -5.27 -4.00
CA LYS A 289 -4.49 -5.14 -4.84
C LYS A 289 -4.68 -3.73 -5.38
N TRP A 290 -4.38 -2.71 -4.56
CA TRP A 290 -4.41 -1.32 -5.00
C TRP A 290 -3.38 -1.07 -6.10
N TRP A 291 -2.12 -1.43 -5.89
CA TRP A 291 -1.08 -1.08 -6.85
C TRP A 291 -1.16 -1.80 -8.19
N VAL A 292 -1.70 -3.02 -8.26
CA VAL A 292 -1.91 -3.68 -9.57
C VAL A 292 -2.92 -2.94 -10.45
N ASP A 293 -3.81 -2.16 -9.85
CA ASP A 293 -4.71 -1.28 -10.60
C ASP A 293 -4.00 -0.03 -11.14
N TRP A 294 -2.84 0.35 -10.58
CA TRP A 294 -2.16 1.62 -10.86
C TRP A 294 -0.80 1.51 -11.56
N PHE A 295 -0.14 0.37 -11.40
CA PHE A 295 1.14 0.04 -12.01
C PHE A 295 0.97 -1.11 -12.99
N ASP A 296 1.83 -1.18 -14.00
CA ASP A 296 1.86 -2.30 -14.93
C ASP A 296 2.68 -3.45 -14.35
N ASN A 297 3.66 -3.13 -13.49
CA ASN A 297 4.50 -4.09 -12.80
C ASN A 297 4.58 -3.78 -11.30
N VAL A 298 4.25 -4.78 -10.47
CA VAL A 298 4.38 -4.73 -9.02
C VAL A 298 5.35 -5.82 -8.59
N ILE A 299 6.57 -5.43 -8.24
CA ILE A 299 7.62 -6.36 -7.81
C ILE A 299 7.59 -6.45 -6.29
N LEU A 300 7.18 -7.59 -5.78
CA LEU A 300 7.15 -7.90 -4.36
C LEU A 300 8.46 -8.56 -3.92
N PHE A 301 9.24 -7.84 -3.11
CA PHE A 301 10.23 -8.44 -2.23
C PHE A 301 9.49 -9.20 -1.14
N VAL A 302 9.39 -10.51 -1.32
CA VAL A 302 8.63 -11.39 -0.43
C VAL A 302 9.25 -11.32 0.97
N PRO A 303 8.50 -10.95 2.01
CA PRO A 303 9.04 -10.86 3.36
C PRO A 303 9.36 -12.25 3.92
N ASP A 304 10.16 -12.29 4.99
CA ASP A 304 10.34 -13.53 5.76
C ASP A 304 8.96 -14.03 6.21
N PHE A 305 8.66 -15.30 5.93
CA PHE A 305 7.35 -15.91 6.18
C PHE A 305 6.91 -15.82 7.65
N ARG A 306 7.85 -15.68 8.58
CA ARG A 306 7.57 -15.58 10.01
C ARG A 306 7.23 -14.17 10.50
N ILE A 307 7.34 -13.15 9.65
CA ILE A 307 7.00 -11.78 10.10
C ILE A 307 5.51 -11.76 10.43
N GLY A 308 5.17 -11.49 11.69
CA GLY A 308 3.80 -11.57 12.21
C GLY A 308 3.41 -12.94 12.75
N ASN A 309 4.35 -13.87 12.97
CA ASN A 309 4.08 -15.24 13.39
C ASN A 309 3.20 -15.40 14.64
N VAL A 310 3.14 -14.37 15.49
CA VAL A 310 2.24 -14.30 16.64
C VAL A 310 0.76 -14.45 16.25
N THR A 311 0.36 -14.10 15.02
CA THR A 311 -1.04 -14.13 14.57
C THR A 311 -1.53 -15.50 14.12
N THR A 312 -0.66 -16.50 14.03
CA THR A 312 -1.02 -17.85 13.55
C THR A 312 -1.90 -18.63 14.52
N PHE A 313 -1.67 -18.51 15.83
CA PHE A 313 -2.33 -19.32 16.87
C PHE A 313 -2.84 -18.52 18.07
N SER A 314 -2.67 -17.20 18.08
CA SER A 314 -3.17 -16.33 19.14
C SER A 314 -4.37 -15.51 18.68
N ASN A 315 -5.09 -14.90 19.62
CA ASN A 315 -6.14 -13.93 19.32
C ASN A 315 -5.58 -12.56 18.86
N ILE A 316 -4.27 -12.47 18.59
CA ILE A 316 -3.64 -11.24 18.08
C ILE A 316 -3.86 -11.19 16.57
N HIS A 317 -4.55 -10.16 16.11
CA HIS A 317 -4.88 -9.99 14.70
C HIS A 317 -3.80 -9.26 13.88
N ASP A 318 -2.73 -8.76 14.51
CA ASP A 318 -1.71 -7.94 13.84
C ASP A 318 -0.35 -8.05 14.56
N GLY A 319 0.71 -8.31 13.81
CA GLY A 319 2.08 -8.41 14.31
C GLY A 319 3.12 -7.94 13.29
N ARG A 320 4.08 -7.13 13.74
CA ARG A 320 5.13 -6.54 12.90
C ARG A 320 6.44 -7.30 12.84
N PHE A 321 6.69 -8.15 13.81
CA PHE A 321 7.97 -8.79 13.96
C PHE A 321 7.81 -10.29 14.08
N ILE A 322 8.94 -10.96 13.99
CA ILE A 322 9.04 -12.35 14.41
C ILE A 322 9.09 -12.29 15.94
N GLU A 323 8.05 -12.78 16.59
CA GLU A 323 8.00 -12.93 18.04
C GLU A 323 8.81 -14.17 18.42
N PRO A 324 9.96 -14.03 19.12
CA PRO A 324 10.86 -15.14 19.39
C PRO A 324 10.20 -16.27 20.19
N GLU A 325 9.31 -15.93 21.13
CA GLU A 325 8.60 -16.89 21.97
C GLU A 325 7.59 -17.73 21.18
N SER A 326 7.16 -17.25 20.01
CA SER A 326 6.25 -17.99 19.13
C SER A 326 6.99 -18.90 18.13
N ILE A 327 8.32 -18.87 18.05
CA ILE A 327 9.08 -19.67 17.08
C ILE A 327 9.04 -21.15 17.49
N SER A 328 8.45 -21.99 16.63
CA SER A 328 8.42 -23.44 16.74
C SER A 328 8.28 -24.07 15.35
N ASN A 329 8.56 -25.36 15.19
CA ASN A 329 8.36 -26.04 13.91
C ASN A 329 6.90 -25.94 13.43
N GLU A 330 5.93 -26.08 14.33
CA GLU A 330 4.50 -25.99 14.01
C GLU A 330 4.13 -24.57 13.55
N ASN A 331 4.62 -23.54 14.26
CA ASN A 331 4.38 -22.13 13.95
C ASN A 331 5.05 -21.67 12.65
N ASP A 332 6.27 -22.13 12.39
CA ASP A 332 7.00 -21.85 11.16
C ASP A 332 6.31 -22.50 9.96
N ILE A 333 5.87 -23.77 10.08
CA ILE A 333 5.11 -24.48 9.05
C ILE A 333 3.78 -23.77 8.76
N GLU A 334 3.06 -23.35 9.80
CA GLU A 334 1.79 -22.64 9.63
C GLU A 334 1.97 -21.26 9.00
N SER A 335 2.97 -20.49 9.46
CA SER A 335 3.35 -19.20 8.86
C SER A 335 3.69 -19.36 7.37
N PHE A 336 4.43 -20.42 7.03
CA PHE A 336 4.77 -20.75 5.64
C PHE A 336 3.54 -21.13 4.82
N ARG A 337 2.64 -21.96 5.37
CA ARG A 337 1.39 -22.36 4.72
C ARG A 337 0.51 -21.15 4.40
N ILE A 338 0.33 -20.24 5.36
CA ILE A 338 -0.44 -19.00 5.17
C ILE A 338 0.24 -18.12 4.10
N GLY A 339 1.55 -17.95 4.19
CA GLY A 339 2.30 -17.18 3.19
C GLY A 339 2.19 -17.76 1.78
N LEU A 340 2.26 -19.09 1.62
CA LEU A 340 2.06 -19.75 0.32
C LEU A 340 0.66 -19.49 -0.23
N ASN A 341 -0.39 -19.63 0.59
CA ASN A 341 -1.76 -19.32 0.16
C ASN A 341 -1.88 -17.87 -0.33
N ARG A 342 -1.22 -16.92 0.35
CA ARG A 342 -1.24 -15.52 -0.05
C ARG A 342 -0.46 -15.29 -1.36
N LEU A 343 0.72 -15.89 -1.51
CA LEU A 343 1.49 -15.82 -2.75
C LEU A 343 0.76 -16.49 -3.92
N ASP A 344 0.02 -17.57 -3.66
CA ASP A 344 -0.82 -18.25 -4.65
C ASP A 344 -1.95 -17.34 -5.15
N GLN A 345 -2.50 -16.47 -4.31
CA GLN A 345 -3.45 -15.44 -4.72
C GLN A 345 -2.75 -14.32 -5.51
N TYR A 346 -1.58 -13.86 -5.05
CA TYR A 346 -0.84 -12.78 -5.70
C TYR A 346 -0.36 -13.15 -7.10
N GLN A 347 0.06 -14.40 -7.36
CA GLN A 347 0.49 -14.82 -8.71
C GLN A 347 -0.63 -14.78 -9.75
N LEU A 348 -1.90 -14.85 -9.33
CA LEU A 348 -3.05 -14.73 -10.24
C LEU A 348 -3.20 -13.28 -10.74
N LEU A 349 -2.66 -12.31 -10.00
CA LEU A 349 -2.55 -10.93 -10.43
C LEU A 349 -1.37 -10.85 -11.40
N LYS A 350 -1.64 -10.96 -12.72
CA LYS A 350 -0.64 -11.07 -13.80
C LYS A 350 0.50 -10.04 -13.77
N LYS A 351 0.26 -8.89 -13.13
CA LYS A 351 1.18 -7.76 -12.96
C LYS A 351 2.15 -7.90 -11.79
N VAL A 352 2.01 -8.94 -10.95
CA VAL A 352 2.82 -9.15 -9.75
C VAL A 352 3.97 -10.09 -10.04
N LYS A 353 5.17 -9.71 -9.60
CA LYS A 353 6.39 -10.52 -9.65
C LYS A 353 7.00 -10.67 -8.26
N PHE A 354 7.76 -11.73 -8.04
CA PHE A 354 8.36 -12.05 -6.75
C PHE A 354 9.89 -12.00 -6.80
N ILE A 355 10.48 -11.45 -5.74
CA ILE A 355 11.89 -11.62 -5.40
C ILE A 355 11.95 -12.23 -4.00
N PHE A 356 12.49 -13.45 -3.89
CA PHE A 356 12.60 -14.20 -2.64
C PHE A 356 13.90 -13.89 -1.89
N TRP A 357 14.23 -12.60 -1.71
CA TRP A 357 15.48 -12.15 -1.10
C TRP A 357 15.69 -12.67 0.33
N CYS A 358 14.70 -12.48 1.21
CA CYS A 358 14.78 -12.89 2.61
C CYS A 358 15.01 -14.40 2.72
N LEU A 359 14.35 -15.18 1.87
CA LEU A 359 14.48 -16.63 1.84
C LEU A 359 15.87 -17.05 1.37
N TYR A 360 16.35 -16.48 0.26
CA TYR A 360 17.63 -16.85 -0.33
C TYR A 360 18.78 -16.61 0.66
N GLY A 361 18.78 -15.44 1.29
CA GLY A 361 19.77 -15.11 2.32
C GLY A 361 19.67 -16.02 3.56
N ARG A 362 18.45 -16.37 3.99
CA ARG A 362 18.24 -17.23 5.17
C ARG A 362 18.77 -18.64 4.94
N GLU A 363 18.45 -19.21 3.77
CA GLU A 363 18.95 -20.51 3.37
C GLU A 363 20.50 -20.52 3.29
N SER A 364 21.10 -19.50 2.68
CA SER A 364 22.57 -19.40 2.61
C SER A 364 23.21 -19.34 4.00
N LEU A 365 22.69 -18.49 4.90
CA LEU A 365 23.18 -18.42 6.28
C LEU A 365 23.00 -19.73 7.06
N ASN A 366 21.88 -20.43 6.88
CA ASN A 366 21.68 -21.73 7.53
C ASN A 366 22.68 -22.79 7.03
N LYS A 367 22.95 -22.82 5.72
CA LYS A 367 23.95 -23.71 5.13
C LYS A 367 25.36 -23.41 5.67
N LEU A 368 25.74 -22.13 5.77
CA LEU A 368 27.03 -21.71 6.35
C LEU A 368 27.18 -22.10 7.83
N ASP A 369 26.09 -22.00 8.58
CA ASP A 369 26.02 -22.40 9.99
C ASP A 369 25.89 -23.93 10.19
N ASN A 370 25.92 -24.74 9.11
CA ASN A 370 25.66 -26.19 9.14
C ASN A 370 24.32 -26.58 9.80
N LYS A 371 23.30 -25.74 9.68
CA LYS A 371 21.95 -26.03 10.18
C LYS A 371 21.12 -26.73 9.12
N PHE A 372 20.24 -27.64 9.57
CA PHE A 372 19.32 -28.38 8.70
C PHE A 372 20.03 -29.19 7.61
N ILE A 373 21.23 -29.68 7.92
CA ILE A 373 21.99 -30.60 7.08
C ILE A 373 21.67 -32.02 7.53
N ASN A 374 21.16 -32.82 6.61
CA ASN A 374 20.77 -34.21 6.86
C ASN A 374 22.03 -35.09 6.97
N GLY A 375 21.89 -36.33 7.43
CA GLY A 375 23.02 -37.29 7.55
C GLY A 375 23.80 -37.54 6.25
N ASN A 376 23.23 -37.20 5.09
CA ASN A 376 23.86 -37.32 3.77
C ASN A 376 24.54 -36.02 3.30
N GLY A 377 24.64 -34.98 4.14
CA GLY A 377 25.21 -33.68 3.78
C GLY A 377 24.30 -32.76 2.96
N ALA A 378 23.07 -33.18 2.66
CA ALA A 378 22.09 -32.38 1.94
C ALA A 378 21.34 -31.44 2.89
N TYR A 379 21.15 -30.18 2.48
CA TYR A 379 20.31 -29.22 3.20
C TYR A 379 18.83 -29.53 2.98
N SER A 380 18.04 -29.55 4.05
CA SER A 380 16.59 -29.74 4.01
C SER A 380 15.92 -29.00 5.16
N HIS A 381 15.31 -27.86 4.85
CA HIS A 381 14.50 -27.10 5.83
C HIS A 381 13.01 -27.42 5.66
N PRO A 382 12.19 -27.42 6.74
CA PRO A 382 10.74 -27.56 6.61
C PRO A 382 10.06 -26.47 5.77
N ILE A 383 10.65 -25.27 5.71
CA ILE A 383 10.04 -24.07 5.08
C ILE A 383 10.97 -23.24 4.18
N TRP A 384 12.29 -23.38 4.30
CA TRP A 384 13.24 -22.48 3.63
C TRP A 384 14.04 -23.20 2.57
N ASN A 385 13.36 -23.48 1.46
CA ASN A 385 13.97 -24.05 0.27
C ASN A 385 13.70 -23.10 -0.91
N TYR A 386 14.68 -22.26 -1.21
CA TYR A 386 14.66 -21.23 -2.24
C TYR A 386 14.34 -21.83 -3.61
N THR A 387 15.05 -22.91 -3.98
CA THR A 387 14.84 -23.59 -5.26
C THR A 387 13.40 -24.10 -5.42
N ASP A 388 12.77 -24.56 -4.34
CA ASP A 388 11.40 -25.05 -4.38
C ASP A 388 10.40 -23.91 -4.65
N LEU A 389 10.61 -22.73 -4.03
CA LEU A 389 9.75 -21.56 -4.29
C LEU A 389 9.97 -20.98 -5.69
N VAL A 390 11.22 -20.87 -6.14
CA VAL A 390 11.52 -20.43 -7.51
C VAL A 390 10.86 -21.36 -8.52
N LYS A 391 10.93 -22.69 -8.29
CA LYS A 391 10.27 -23.68 -9.14
C LYS A 391 8.74 -23.56 -9.09
N ARG A 392 8.15 -23.39 -7.90
CA ARG A 392 6.69 -23.23 -7.72
C ARG A 392 6.17 -22.00 -8.44
N TYR A 393 6.89 -20.88 -8.37
CA TYR A 393 6.48 -19.58 -8.90
C TYR A 393 7.30 -19.13 -10.11
N GLN A 394 7.80 -20.08 -10.91
CA GLN A 394 8.77 -19.82 -11.99
C GLN A 394 8.32 -18.76 -13.01
N SER A 395 7.01 -18.63 -13.27
CA SER A 395 6.44 -17.69 -14.24
C SER A 395 6.40 -16.24 -13.75
N VAL A 396 6.54 -16.03 -12.44
CA VAL A 396 6.42 -14.72 -11.79
C VAL A 396 7.63 -14.38 -10.93
N THR A 397 8.63 -15.25 -10.84
CA THR A 397 9.82 -15.01 -10.03
C THR A 397 10.93 -14.35 -10.83
N ILE A 398 11.47 -13.26 -10.31
CA ILE A 398 12.76 -12.70 -10.75
C ILE A 398 13.82 -13.43 -9.92
N ASP A 399 14.42 -14.48 -10.50
CA ASP A 399 15.46 -15.25 -9.83
C ASP A 399 16.76 -14.45 -9.79
N VAL A 400 17.23 -14.15 -8.59
CA VAL A 400 18.44 -13.36 -8.35
C VAL A 400 19.64 -14.24 -8.00
N SER A 401 19.48 -15.57 -7.90
CA SER A 401 20.53 -16.48 -7.44
C SER A 401 21.75 -16.50 -8.37
N THR A 402 21.55 -16.31 -9.68
CA THR A 402 22.63 -16.24 -10.67
C THR A 402 23.48 -14.99 -10.53
N ASP A 403 22.89 -13.88 -10.09
CA ASP A 403 23.58 -12.59 -9.87
C ASP A 403 24.27 -12.53 -8.50
N PHE A 404 23.81 -13.34 -7.54
CA PHE A 404 24.29 -13.38 -6.16
C PHE A 404 24.67 -14.79 -5.72
N LEU A 405 25.65 -15.42 -6.37
CA LEU A 405 26.13 -16.78 -6.04
C LEU A 405 26.63 -16.95 -4.59
N ASN A 406 27.12 -15.87 -3.96
CA ASN A 406 27.60 -15.83 -2.57
C ASN A 406 26.86 -14.72 -1.81
N ILE A 407 25.54 -14.89 -1.65
CA ILE A 407 24.64 -13.84 -1.12
C ILE A 407 25.05 -13.32 0.27
N GLU A 408 25.72 -14.13 1.10
CA GLU A 408 26.22 -13.75 2.41
C GLU A 408 27.18 -12.54 2.38
N LYS A 409 27.91 -12.35 1.27
CA LYS A 409 28.80 -11.17 1.07
C LYS A 409 28.02 -9.89 0.81
N PHE A 410 26.76 -10.02 0.42
CA PHE A 410 25.84 -8.94 0.09
C PHE A 410 24.87 -8.62 1.22
N ILE A 411 25.06 -9.23 2.40
CA ILE A 411 24.24 -9.05 3.59
C ILE A 411 25.05 -8.34 4.68
N VAL A 412 24.47 -7.34 5.34
CA VAL A 412 25.13 -6.60 6.43
C VAL A 412 24.89 -7.18 7.82
N ASP A 413 23.82 -7.96 8.02
CA ASP A 413 23.43 -8.49 9.33
C ASP A 413 22.61 -9.80 9.27
N LYS A 414 22.31 -10.39 10.43
CA LYS A 414 21.49 -11.63 10.55
C LYS A 414 20.02 -11.45 10.12
N SER A 415 19.59 -10.22 9.89
CA SER A 415 18.27 -9.87 9.36
C SER A 415 18.26 -9.77 7.84
N ILE A 416 19.38 -10.06 7.16
CA ILE A 416 19.46 -10.20 5.69
C ILE A 416 19.31 -8.84 5.00
N HIS A 417 19.69 -7.75 5.67
CA HIS A 417 19.70 -6.44 5.02
C HIS A 417 20.77 -6.37 3.91
N PRO A 418 20.44 -5.90 2.70
CA PRO A 418 21.41 -5.77 1.61
C PRO A 418 22.52 -4.74 1.89
N THR A 419 23.71 -4.96 1.34
CA THR A 419 24.78 -3.96 1.25
C THR A 419 24.48 -2.89 0.20
N ASP A 420 25.21 -1.78 0.21
CA ASP A 420 25.06 -0.72 -0.81
C ASP A 420 25.45 -1.21 -2.21
N GLU A 421 26.46 -2.08 -2.31
CA GLU A 421 26.80 -2.76 -3.57
C GLU A 421 25.63 -3.61 -4.06
N CYS A 422 24.99 -4.35 -3.16
CA CYS A 422 23.83 -5.16 -3.49
C CYS A 422 22.68 -4.34 -4.04
N TYR A 423 22.34 -3.21 -3.39
CA TYR A 423 21.28 -2.33 -3.89
C TYR A 423 21.57 -1.78 -5.29
N ARG A 424 22.83 -1.44 -5.61
CA ARG A 424 23.21 -1.02 -6.96
C ARG A 424 23.01 -2.13 -7.99
N LYS A 425 23.35 -3.38 -7.64
CA LYS A 425 23.09 -4.54 -8.52
C LYS A 425 21.60 -4.80 -8.68
N LEU A 426 20.83 -4.75 -7.60
CA LEU A 426 19.37 -4.91 -7.66
C LEU A 426 18.72 -3.82 -8.51
N ASN A 427 19.19 -2.57 -8.44
CA ASN A 427 18.77 -1.52 -9.38
C ASN A 427 18.96 -1.98 -10.83
N THR A 428 20.16 -2.42 -11.20
CA THR A 428 20.45 -2.88 -12.58
C THR A 428 19.55 -4.05 -12.99
N ILE A 429 19.37 -5.04 -12.12
CA ILE A 429 18.52 -6.21 -12.40
C ILE A 429 17.08 -5.77 -12.64
N ILE A 430 16.51 -4.96 -11.74
CA ILE A 430 15.12 -4.49 -11.84
C ILE A 430 14.96 -3.56 -13.05
N SER A 431 15.86 -2.61 -13.28
CA SER A 431 15.82 -1.74 -14.47
C SER A 431 15.88 -2.55 -15.76
N SER A 432 16.72 -3.59 -15.83
CA SER A 432 16.78 -4.49 -16.99
C SER A 432 15.51 -5.30 -17.20
N TYR A 433 14.76 -5.54 -16.13
CA TYR A 433 13.46 -6.21 -16.19
C TYR A 433 12.40 -5.22 -16.71
N VAL A 434 12.37 -4.00 -16.17
CA VAL A 434 11.45 -2.93 -16.61
C VAL A 434 11.62 -2.64 -18.09
N SER A 435 12.85 -2.62 -18.61
CA SER A 435 13.12 -2.33 -20.03
C SER A 435 12.79 -3.47 -20.99
N ARG A 436 12.59 -4.71 -20.52
CA ARG A 436 12.18 -5.86 -21.35
C ARG A 436 10.67 -5.94 -21.56
N ASP A 437 9.89 -5.29 -20.69
CA ASP A 437 8.43 -5.26 -20.73
C ASP A 437 7.86 -4.02 -21.47
N ILE A 438 8.73 -3.14 -22.00
CA ILE A 438 8.42 -2.01 -22.89
C ILE A 438 8.73 -2.42 -24.33
#